data_AF-A0A1V5MBV9-F1
#
_entry.id   AF-A0A1V5MBV9-F1
#
_cell.length_a   1.000
_cell.length_b   1.000
_cell.length_c   1.000
_cell.angle_alpha   90.00
_cell.angle_beta   90.00
_cell.angle_gamma   90.00
#
_symmetry.space_group_name_H-M   'P 1'
#
loop_
_entity.id
_entity.type
_entity.pdbx_description
1 polymer ?
#
loop_
_entity_poly.entity_id
_entity_poly.type
_entity_poly.pdbx_seq_one_letter_code
_entity_poly.pdbx_strand_id
1 'polypeptide(L)'
;MGEDIDIGNDGLSPVSRIRRIVASNPNTPAVVLGRLAQDHDAIVRMAVAENPRTPSDILAMLAQDANSDVRLTVVENRNTWLVTLYRLAADDNDDVRYGMAECCHMPVEILLLLSEDENPYVRARASKTMRNTGHAERVCHLRSRPVSHLLGIA
;
A
#
# COMPACT_ATOMS: atom_id res chain seq x y z
N MET A 1 -33.64 -7.11 -9.47
CA MET A 1 -32.91 -6.27 -8.51
C MET A 1 -31.50 -6.14 -9.07
N GLY A 2 -31.31 -5.23 -10.03
CA GLY A 2 -29.97 -4.87 -10.49
C GLY A 2 -29.48 -3.79 -9.54
N GLU A 3 -28.31 -4.00 -8.95
CA GLU A 3 -27.67 -2.94 -8.18
C GLU A 3 -27.23 -1.86 -9.18
N ASP A 4 -27.92 -0.73 -9.15
CA ASP A 4 -27.51 0.49 -9.84
C ASP A 4 -26.19 0.93 -9.20
N ILE A 5 -25.08 0.55 -9.85
CA ILE A 5 -23.76 1.09 -9.56
C ILE A 5 -23.90 2.60 -9.78
N ASP A 6 -23.78 3.38 -8.72
CA ASP A 6 -23.73 4.84 -8.79
C ASP A 6 -22.45 5.24 -9.53
N ILE A 7 -22.59 5.48 -10.83
CA ILE A 7 -21.46 5.75 -11.70
C ILE A 7 -21.24 7.26 -11.78
N GLY A 8 -20.79 7.80 -10.65
CA GLY A 8 -20.39 9.19 -10.49
C GLY A 8 -19.53 9.69 -11.64
N ASN A 9 -19.79 10.94 -12.02
CA ASN A 9 -19.09 11.68 -13.07
C ASN A 9 -17.64 11.99 -12.63
N ASP A 10 -16.75 11.03 -12.86
CA ASP A 10 -15.34 11.02 -12.43
C ASP A 10 -14.36 11.54 -13.51
N GLY A 11 -14.88 12.11 -14.60
CA GLY A 11 -14.05 12.66 -15.69
C GLY A 11 -13.29 11.61 -16.50
N LEU A 12 -13.56 10.32 -16.30
CA LEU A 12 -12.91 9.24 -17.05
C LEU A 12 -13.47 9.13 -18.47
N SER A 13 -12.58 8.90 -19.43
CA SER A 13 -12.98 8.45 -20.77
C SER A 13 -13.79 7.14 -20.65
N PRO A 14 -14.84 6.95 -21.46
CA PRO A 14 -15.64 5.72 -21.47
C PRO A 14 -14.80 4.43 -21.52
N VAL A 15 -13.65 4.47 -22.21
CA VAL A 15 -12.74 3.33 -22.31
C VAL A 15 -11.97 3.10 -21.00
N SER A 16 -11.46 4.15 -20.35
CA SER A 16 -10.81 4.05 -19.03
C SER A 16 -11.76 3.48 -17.98
N ARG A 17 -13.03 3.87 -18.03
CA ARG A 17 -14.06 3.38 -17.12
C ARG A 17 -14.31 1.88 -17.24
N ILE A 18 -14.36 1.35 -18.46
CA ILE A 18 -14.46 -0.11 -18.67
C ILE A 18 -13.22 -0.81 -18.12
N ARG A 19 -12.01 -0.31 -18.39
CA ARG A 19 -10.77 -0.92 -17.89
C ARG A 19 -10.70 -0.91 -16.37
N ARG A 20 -11.16 0.16 -15.72
CA ARG A 20 -11.30 0.22 -14.25
C ARG A 20 -12.26 -0.84 -13.73
N ILE A 21 -13.45 -0.98 -14.33
CA ILE A 21 -14.43 -2.00 -13.92
C ILE A 21 -13.83 -3.41 -14.05
N VAL A 22 -13.10 -3.68 -15.12
CA VAL A 22 -12.38 -4.96 -15.29
C VAL A 22 -11.30 -5.11 -14.22
N ALA A 23 -10.50 -4.08 -13.94
CA ALA A 23 -9.46 -4.12 -12.92
C ALA A 23 -10.02 -4.40 -11.52
N SER A 24 -11.13 -3.77 -11.12
CA SER A 24 -11.73 -3.92 -9.79
C SER A 24 -12.49 -5.25 -9.59
N ASN A 25 -12.77 -6.01 -10.66
CA ASN A 25 -13.53 -7.26 -10.54
C ASN A 25 -12.66 -8.37 -9.90
N PRO A 26 -13.06 -8.96 -8.75
CA PRO A 26 -12.28 -10.00 -8.06
C PRO A 26 -12.06 -11.28 -8.89
N ASN A 27 -12.87 -11.51 -9.93
CA ASN A 27 -12.73 -12.67 -10.82
C ASN A 27 -11.83 -12.40 -12.03
N THR A 28 -11.26 -11.19 -12.14
CA THR A 28 -10.37 -10.86 -13.25
C THR A 28 -9.10 -11.71 -13.18
N PRO A 29 -8.76 -12.44 -14.26
CA PRO A 29 -7.58 -13.30 -14.26
C PRO A 29 -6.29 -12.50 -14.02
N ALA A 30 -5.34 -13.11 -13.30
CA ALA A 30 -4.03 -12.52 -13.00
C ALA A 30 -3.31 -11.96 -14.25
N VAL A 31 -3.39 -12.65 -15.38
CA VAL A 31 -2.79 -12.21 -16.66
C VAL A 31 -3.40 -10.89 -17.15
N VAL A 32 -4.70 -10.69 -16.95
CA VAL A 32 -5.39 -9.45 -17.32
C VAL A 32 -5.01 -8.34 -16.34
N LEU A 33 -4.98 -8.63 -15.04
CA LEU A 33 -4.48 -7.68 -14.03
C LEU A 33 -3.05 -7.24 -14.33
N GLY A 34 -2.18 -8.14 -14.80
CA GLY A 34 -0.80 -7.81 -15.16
C GLY A 34 -0.70 -6.84 -16.33
N ARG A 35 -1.61 -6.91 -17.29
CA ARG A 35 -1.70 -5.93 -18.39
C ARG A 35 -2.24 -4.59 -17.91
N LEU A 36 -3.28 -4.60 -17.09
CA LEU A 36 -3.91 -3.40 -16.54
C LEU A 36 -3.01 -2.68 -15.52
N ALA A 37 -2.09 -3.39 -14.87
CA ALA A 37 -1.10 -2.80 -13.99
C ALA A 37 -0.08 -1.93 -14.74
N GLN A 38 -0.02 -2.02 -16.08
CA GLN A 38 0.81 -1.17 -16.94
C GLN A 38 -0.03 -0.14 -17.70
N ASP A 39 -1.31 0.04 -17.32
CA ASP A 39 -2.18 1.02 -17.98
C ASP A 39 -1.62 2.44 -17.83
N HIS A 40 -1.83 3.30 -18.82
CA HIS A 40 -1.40 4.70 -18.73
C HIS A 40 -2.18 5.48 -17.67
N ASP A 41 -3.43 5.07 -17.42
CA ASP A 41 -4.33 5.69 -16.46
C ASP A 41 -4.04 5.21 -15.03
N ALA A 42 -3.61 6.12 -14.16
CA ALA A 42 -3.30 5.81 -12.77
C ALA A 42 -4.51 5.24 -12.02
N ILE A 43 -5.74 5.67 -12.35
CA ILE A 43 -6.96 5.17 -11.72
C ILE A 43 -7.19 3.69 -12.05
N VAL A 44 -6.83 3.26 -13.25
CA VAL A 44 -6.89 1.83 -13.62
C VAL A 44 -5.83 1.04 -12.86
N ARG A 45 -4.62 1.58 -12.72
CA ARG A 45 -3.55 0.93 -11.95
C ARG A 45 -3.88 0.85 -10.45
N MET A 46 -4.49 1.89 -9.87
CA MET A 46 -5.04 1.85 -8.51
C MET A 46 -6.10 0.75 -8.38
N ALA A 47 -7.05 0.66 -9.32
CA ALA A 47 -8.05 -0.41 -9.28
C ALA A 47 -7.45 -1.83 -9.36
N VAL A 48 -6.30 -2.00 -10.03
CA VAL A 48 -5.53 -3.25 -9.96
C VAL A 48 -4.92 -3.44 -8.57
N ALA A 49 -4.32 -2.40 -7.99
CA ALA A 49 -3.76 -2.47 -6.63
C ALA A 49 -4.85 -2.76 -5.57
N GLU A 50 -6.08 -2.25 -5.72
CA GLU A 50 -7.19 -2.51 -4.78
C GLU A 50 -7.74 -3.93 -4.89
N ASN A 51 -7.58 -4.59 -6.05
CA ASN A 51 -8.22 -5.87 -6.28
C ASN A 51 -7.69 -6.94 -5.31
N PRO A 52 -8.56 -7.60 -4.53
CA PRO A 52 -8.17 -8.56 -3.48
C PRO A 52 -7.62 -9.87 -4.04
N ARG A 53 -7.61 -10.06 -5.36
CA ARG A 53 -6.99 -11.20 -6.04
C ARG A 53 -5.74 -10.83 -6.82
N THR A 54 -5.27 -9.58 -6.73
CA THR A 54 -4.02 -9.18 -7.37
C THR A 54 -2.86 -9.96 -6.78
N PRO A 55 -2.13 -10.70 -7.62
CA PRO A 55 -0.91 -11.41 -7.24
C PRO A 55 0.16 -10.50 -6.63
N SER A 56 0.97 -11.04 -5.72
CA SER A 56 1.98 -10.29 -4.98
C SER A 56 3.12 -9.76 -5.87
N ASP A 57 3.45 -10.43 -6.98
CA ASP A 57 4.42 -9.97 -7.97
C ASP A 57 3.92 -8.72 -8.72
N ILE A 58 2.62 -8.66 -9.03
CA ILE A 58 1.99 -7.46 -9.61
C ILE A 58 1.96 -6.32 -8.59
N LEU A 59 1.61 -6.60 -7.33
CA LEU A 59 1.66 -5.61 -6.25
C LEU A 59 3.09 -5.09 -6.04
N ALA A 60 4.11 -5.94 -6.11
CA ALA A 60 5.52 -5.53 -6.03
C ALA A 60 5.96 -4.64 -7.21
N MET A 61 5.37 -4.83 -8.40
CA MET A 61 5.57 -3.91 -9.53
C MET A 61 4.89 -2.56 -9.27
N LEU A 62 3.62 -2.56 -8.83
CA LEU A 62 2.86 -1.34 -8.54
C LEU A 62 3.42 -0.55 -7.33
N ALA A 63 4.11 -1.21 -6.40
CA ALA A 63 4.84 -0.54 -5.34
C ALA A 63 6.01 0.33 -5.83
N GLN A 64 6.36 0.24 -7.12
CA GLN A 64 7.38 1.07 -7.78
C GLN A 64 6.75 2.03 -8.79
N ASP A 65 5.42 2.21 -8.77
CA ASP A 65 4.73 3.12 -9.68
C ASP A 65 5.20 4.55 -9.50
N ALA A 66 5.24 5.32 -10.59
CA ALA A 66 5.62 6.73 -10.53
C ALA A 66 4.60 7.56 -9.74
N ASN A 67 3.33 7.16 -9.72
CA ASN A 67 2.26 7.83 -8.99
C ASN A 67 2.20 7.32 -7.54
N SER A 68 2.32 8.22 -6.57
CA SER A 68 2.28 7.90 -5.14
C SER A 68 0.94 7.36 -4.66
N ASP A 69 -0.18 7.76 -5.26
CA ASP A 69 -1.51 7.25 -4.92
C ASP A 69 -1.59 5.76 -5.26
N VAL A 70 -1.05 5.33 -6.40
CA VAL A 70 -0.95 3.91 -6.77
C VAL A 70 -0.12 3.15 -5.73
N ARG A 71 1.04 3.69 -5.32
CA ARG A 71 1.90 3.06 -4.31
C ARG A 71 1.21 2.96 -2.95
N LEU A 72 0.49 4.00 -2.55
CA LEU A 72 -0.32 4.02 -1.33
C LEU A 72 -1.44 2.97 -1.39
N THR A 73 -2.13 2.82 -2.51
CA THR A 73 -3.16 1.78 -2.67
C THR A 73 -2.60 0.36 -2.49
N VAL A 74 -1.34 0.11 -2.88
CA VAL A 74 -0.68 -1.19 -2.65
C VAL A 74 -0.53 -1.48 -1.15
N VAL A 75 -0.31 -0.46 -0.32
CA VAL A 75 -0.19 -0.59 1.14
C VAL A 75 -1.46 -1.17 1.76
N GLU A 76 -2.63 -0.78 1.24
CA GLU A 76 -3.93 -1.18 1.76
C GLU A 76 -4.34 -2.61 1.34
N ASN A 77 -3.68 -3.17 0.32
CA ASN A 77 -3.99 -4.52 -0.14
C ASN A 77 -3.43 -5.59 0.81
N ARG A 78 -4.30 -6.45 1.33
CA ARG A 78 -3.94 -7.52 2.28
C ARG A 78 -3.02 -8.60 1.69
N ASN A 79 -2.90 -8.71 0.38
CA ASN A 79 -1.99 -9.64 -0.28
C ASN A 79 -0.58 -9.07 -0.47
N THR A 80 -0.34 -7.83 -0.05
CA THR A 80 0.99 -7.21 -0.14
C THR A 80 1.96 -7.92 0.79
N TRP A 81 3.01 -8.49 0.20
CA TRP A 81 4.02 -9.24 0.95
C TRP A 81 4.94 -8.32 1.75
N LEU A 82 5.49 -8.86 2.85
CA LEU A 82 6.31 -8.11 3.78
C LEU A 82 7.52 -7.42 3.12
N VAL A 83 8.16 -8.07 2.15
CA VAL A 83 9.28 -7.48 1.39
C VAL A 83 8.86 -6.21 0.65
N THR A 84 7.66 -6.18 0.09
CA THR A 84 7.09 -5.00 -0.58
C THR A 84 6.79 -3.90 0.43
N LEU A 85 6.27 -4.24 1.61
CA LEU A 85 6.04 -3.27 2.68
C LEU A 85 7.35 -2.65 3.18
N TYR A 86 8.44 -3.41 3.33
CA TYR A 86 9.75 -2.84 3.68
C TYR A 86 10.24 -1.82 2.67
N ARG A 87 10.00 -2.06 1.37
CA ARG A 87 10.35 -1.09 0.32
C ARG A 87 9.51 0.18 0.43
N LEU A 88 8.20 0.06 0.63
CA LEU A 88 7.30 1.21 0.79
C LEU A 88 7.56 1.99 2.09
N ALA A 89 8.08 1.33 3.14
CA ALA A 89 8.51 2.01 4.36
C ALA A 89 9.76 2.88 4.17
N ALA A 90 10.48 2.69 3.05
CA ALA A 90 11.61 3.51 2.62
C ALA A 90 11.27 4.32 1.35
N ASP A 91 9.97 4.48 1.02
CA ASP A 91 9.53 5.29 -0.12
C ASP A 91 9.95 6.75 0.05
N ASP A 92 10.37 7.41 -1.01
CA ASP A 92 10.75 8.83 -0.95
C ASP A 92 9.55 9.76 -0.65
N ASN A 93 8.32 9.29 -0.89
CA ASN A 93 7.11 10.07 -0.65
C ASN A 93 6.59 9.86 0.79
N ASP A 94 6.62 10.94 1.57
CA ASP A 94 6.17 10.95 2.96
C ASP A 94 4.69 10.56 3.14
N ASP A 95 3.81 10.85 2.17
CA ASP A 95 2.38 10.49 2.25
C ASP A 95 2.19 8.98 2.15
N VAL A 96 3.00 8.29 1.35
CA VAL A 96 3.02 6.82 1.29
C VAL A 96 3.43 6.26 2.65
N ARG A 97 4.55 6.74 3.20
CA ARG A 97 5.05 6.31 4.53
C ARG A 97 4.06 6.64 5.65
N TYR A 98 3.40 7.79 5.57
CA TYR A 98 2.37 8.22 6.50
C TYR A 98 1.12 7.31 6.42
N GLY A 99 0.65 6.99 5.22
CA GLY A 99 -0.46 6.07 5.03
C GLY A 99 -0.18 4.69 5.61
N MET A 100 1.03 4.16 5.42
CA MET A 100 1.47 2.94 6.11
C MET A 100 1.37 3.06 7.63
N ALA A 101 1.79 4.20 8.19
CA ALA A 101 1.72 4.45 9.63
C ALA A 101 0.28 4.55 10.16
N GLU A 102 -0.72 4.85 9.32
CA GLU A 102 -2.14 4.87 9.69
C GLU A 102 -2.78 3.46 9.70
N CYS A 103 -2.25 2.53 8.91
CA CYS A 103 -2.79 1.17 8.81
C CYS A 103 -2.61 0.39 10.13
N CYS A 104 -3.73 0.14 10.82
CA CYS A 104 -3.75 -0.55 12.12
C CYS A 104 -3.38 -2.04 12.07
N HIS A 105 -3.39 -2.64 10.89
CA HIS A 105 -3.01 -4.04 10.67
C HIS A 105 -1.56 -4.19 10.21
N MET A 106 -0.77 -3.10 10.22
CA MET A 106 0.62 -3.17 9.82
C MET A 106 1.43 -4.07 10.76
N PRO A 107 2.35 -4.87 10.21
CA PRO A 107 3.32 -5.58 11.03
C PRO A 107 4.09 -4.61 11.93
N VAL A 108 4.30 -5.00 13.18
CA VAL A 108 4.96 -4.15 14.18
C VAL A 108 6.36 -3.73 13.74
N GLU A 109 7.04 -4.59 12.96
CA GLU A 109 8.37 -4.33 12.41
C GLU A 109 8.37 -3.11 11.47
N ILE A 110 7.34 -2.92 10.62
CA ILE A 110 7.29 -1.72 9.77
C ILE A 110 6.87 -0.49 10.59
N LEU A 111 5.98 -0.65 11.58
CA LEU A 111 5.63 0.46 12.47
C LEU A 111 6.81 0.94 13.32
N LEU A 112 7.73 0.03 13.70
CA LEU A 112 8.97 0.39 14.38
C LEU A 112 9.92 1.16 13.44
N LEU A 113 10.07 0.73 12.19
CA LEU A 113 10.82 1.47 11.18
C LEU A 113 10.26 2.89 10.98
N LEU A 114 8.96 3.00 10.75
CA LEU A 114 8.28 4.28 10.57
C LEU A 114 8.29 5.15 11.83
N SER A 115 8.53 4.59 13.02
CA SER A 115 8.70 5.38 14.25
C SER A 115 10.06 6.05 14.37
N GLU A 116 11.01 5.70 13.51
CA GLU A 116 12.30 6.35 13.39
C GLU A 116 12.40 7.19 12.10
N ASP A 117 11.28 7.40 11.41
CA ASP A 117 11.19 8.18 10.17
C ASP A 117 11.72 9.61 10.35
N GLU A 118 12.34 10.14 9.29
CA GLU A 118 12.84 11.51 9.25
C GLU A 118 11.69 12.53 9.32
N ASN A 119 10.53 12.20 8.75
CA ASN A 119 9.35 13.03 8.82
C ASN A 119 8.69 12.90 10.21
N PRO A 120 8.58 14.00 10.97
CA PRO A 120 8.05 13.95 12.33
C PRO A 120 6.57 13.53 12.40
N TYR A 121 5.78 13.78 11.35
CA TYR A 121 4.38 13.38 11.28
C TYR A 121 4.23 11.87 11.09
N VAL A 122 5.03 11.27 10.22
CA VAL A 122 5.09 9.81 10.02
C VAL A 122 5.48 9.12 11.32
N ARG A 123 6.57 9.56 11.95
CA ARG A 123 7.03 9.05 13.24
C ARG A 123 5.98 9.14 14.34
N ALA A 124 5.34 10.30 14.49
CA ALA A 124 4.32 10.50 15.50
C ALA A 124 3.10 9.61 15.26
N ARG A 125 2.69 9.46 13.99
CA ARG A 125 1.57 8.61 13.59
C ARG A 125 1.86 7.14 13.86
N ALA A 126 3.02 6.62 13.45
CA ALA A 126 3.42 5.24 13.68
C ALA A 126 3.45 4.91 15.17
N SER A 127 4.05 5.80 15.97
CA SER A 127 4.08 5.68 17.43
C SER A 127 2.69 5.66 18.06
N LYS A 128 1.74 6.43 17.52
CA LYS A 128 0.34 6.44 17.97
C LYS A 128 -0.37 5.15 17.60
N THR A 129 -0.21 4.69 16.36
CA THR A 129 -0.83 3.45 15.87
C THR A 129 -0.34 2.23 16.66
N MET A 130 0.97 2.14 16.97
CA MET A 130 1.51 1.06 17.82
C MET A 130 0.92 1.04 19.22
N ARG A 131 0.72 2.22 19.84
CA ARG A 131 0.07 2.31 21.16
C ARG A 131 -1.38 1.86 21.12
N ASN A 132 -2.10 2.24 20.07
CA ASN A 132 -3.52 1.97 19.93
C ASN A 132 -3.85 0.51 19.56
N THR A 133 -2.92 -0.20 18.92
CA THR A 133 -3.12 -1.57 18.41
C THR A 133 -2.66 -2.66 19.39
N GLY A 134 -2.31 -2.30 20.63
CA GLY A 134 -1.84 -3.24 21.66
C GLY A 134 -0.42 -3.76 21.44
N HIS A 135 0.26 -3.34 20.37
CA HIS A 135 1.66 -3.71 20.10
C HIS A 135 2.63 -3.14 21.15
N ALA A 136 2.26 -2.07 21.86
CA ALA A 136 3.09 -1.42 22.88
C ALA A 136 3.61 -2.37 23.98
N GLU A 137 2.86 -3.41 24.34
CA GLU A 137 3.28 -4.37 25.37
C GLU A 137 4.43 -5.30 24.92
N ARG A 138 4.63 -5.46 23.60
CA ARG A 138 5.70 -6.31 23.03
C ARG A 138 7.00 -5.55 22.76
N VAL A 139 6.99 -4.22 22.85
CA VAL A 139 8.04 -3.34 22.31
C VAL A 139 9.11 -2.95 23.34
N CYS A 140 8.88 -3.17 24.64
CA CYS A 140 9.86 -2.86 25.70
C CYS A 140 11.22 -3.58 25.53
N HIS A 141 11.27 -4.69 24.79
CA HIS A 141 12.51 -5.43 24.53
C HIS A 141 13.15 -5.17 23.14
N LEU A 142 12.41 -4.60 22.19
CA LEU A 142 12.88 -4.40 20.80
C LEU A 142 13.55 -3.04 20.58
N ARG A 143 13.22 -2.02 21.39
CA ARG A 143 13.83 -0.67 21.32
C ARG A 143 15.33 -0.63 21.68
N SER A 144 15.87 -1.71 22.24
CA SER A 144 17.29 -1.82 22.60
C SER A 144 18.19 -2.30 21.45
N ARG A 145 17.64 -2.61 20.26
CA ARG A 145 18.42 -2.99 19.08
C ARG A 145 18.20 -1.93 17.99
N PRO A 146 19.24 -1.18 17.58
CA PRO A 146 19.09 -0.22 16.51
C PRO A 146 18.70 -0.94 15.22
N VAL A 147 17.61 -0.47 14.59
CA VAL A 147 17.03 -1.07 13.38
C VAL A 147 17.97 -0.94 12.17
N SER A 148 19.03 -0.13 12.28
CA SER A 148 20.10 0.03 11.29
C SER A 148 20.78 -1.29 10.87
N HIS A 149 20.75 -2.32 11.72
CA HIS A 149 21.30 -3.64 11.37
C HIS A 149 20.36 -4.54 10.52
N LEU A 150 19.06 -4.24 10.47
CA LEU A 150 18.08 -5.06 9.74
C LEU A 150 18.00 -4.72 8.25
N LEU A 151 18.44 -3.51 7.86
CA LEU A 151 18.37 -3.06 6.47
C LEU A 151 19.58 -3.42 5.61
N GLY A 152 20.70 -3.89 6.20
CA GLY A 152 21.83 -4.41 5.42
C GLY A 152 22.35 -3.47 4.33
N ILE A 153 22.21 -2.15 4.51
CA ILE A 153 22.83 -1.13 3.66
C ILE A 153 24.07 -0.65 4.42
N ALA A 154 25.21 -1.26 4.10
CA ALA A 154 26.53 -0.73 4.42
C ALA A 154 27.03 0.09 3.24
#